data_AF-A0A4R2JFP8-F1
#
_entry.id   AF-A0A4R2JFP8-F1
#
_cell.length_a   1.000
_cell.length_b   1.000
_cell.length_c   1.000
_cell.angle_alpha   90.00
_cell.angle_beta   90.00
_cell.angle_gamma   90.00
#
_symmetry.space_group_name_H-M   'P 1'
#
loop_
_entity.id
_entity.type
_entity.pdbx_description
1 polymer ?
#
loop_
_entity_poly.entity_id
_entity_poly.type
_entity_poly.pdbx_seq_one_letter_code
_entity_poly.pdbx_strand_id
1 'polypeptide(L)'
;MRISARSRREAGVCPDCSASSTAVHSSYQRRPADLPVGGQPVSIVLAVRRFFCPNAGCARRTFAEQFEGLVGRRRQRTISLLGMLEVIALAVAGRSGARMADRMAITVSRMTLLRLVRALPEQPVATPRVLGVDDFALLRGSVYASVLLDMDTHRPIEVLPDRTAETFAAWLRAHPGVEVICRDRAGAYAEGARTGAPTAIQVADRFRLWKNLGEAVESTVVTHRACLREPEPEAPNGKVPATNTSDDTPPLVPDGVLDVCGRERRLVTRTRERFTAVQELRAQGLSLGAISRQLGLDHSTVRRYANVGSADELLVKAVNRTSRLDRFKPYINQRWNDGCTEAVTLHDELKALGWKGSVQTVRRYVHAFRATSTTPPATAPTVPAPPKPRRVVRWIMTNPDNLSAGDTVRLKEVFARCPELTAAAGHVRDFAMMMRELRGDQLDEWMRRVQADDLPGLHSFVTGIKRDRDAVVNGLTDGTTVPGPLSPGRPATSARRRQFGGGDDAIGRRGPAGYRHLHGRRRACGCRVGPGARWFMNPRFLCGRRSHGCIARGHRTTRTPPANSPRTCVGSPPPQQTGRRNWARPNGWSAPRGQTPRALPCPTGWQQTARTGRPSPRPPNDRRRWRRTMRGR
;
A
#
# COMPACT_ATOMS: atom_id res chain seq x y z
N MET A 1 17.62 -35.54 11.90
CA MET A 1 18.25 -36.10 13.12
C MET A 1 17.17 -36.54 14.11
N ARG A 2 17.35 -37.70 14.77
CA ARG A 2 16.48 -38.16 15.85
C ARG A 2 17.30 -38.30 17.12
N ILE A 3 16.79 -37.76 18.23
CA ILE A 3 17.45 -37.82 19.54
C ILE A 3 16.54 -38.60 20.48
N SER A 4 16.99 -39.74 20.99
CA SER A 4 16.24 -40.49 22.01
C SER A 4 16.52 -39.90 23.38
N ALA A 5 15.47 -39.58 24.12
CA ALA A 5 15.58 -38.99 25.45
C ALA A 5 14.62 -39.66 26.44
N ARG A 6 15.09 -39.80 27.69
CA ARG A 6 14.28 -40.20 28.84
C ARG A 6 14.63 -39.33 30.04
N SER A 7 13.70 -39.22 30.98
CA SER A 7 13.97 -38.57 32.26
C SER A 7 15.03 -39.36 33.06
N ARG A 8 15.90 -38.63 33.77
CA ARG A 8 16.81 -39.21 34.78
C ARG A 8 16.15 -39.30 36.15
N ARG A 9 14.99 -38.67 36.36
CA ARG A 9 14.27 -38.72 37.64
C ARG A 9 13.68 -40.11 37.83
N GLU A 10 13.70 -40.62 39.05
CA GLU A 10 13.13 -41.94 39.36
C GLU A 10 11.62 -41.85 39.63
N ALA A 11 11.18 -40.74 40.21
CA ALA A 11 9.79 -40.45 40.53
C ALA A 11 9.19 -39.31 39.69
N GLY A 12 7.87 -39.33 39.52
CA GLY A 12 7.08 -38.22 39.01
C GLY A 12 6.25 -37.57 40.11
N VAL A 13 5.89 -36.29 39.93
CA VAL A 13 5.06 -35.53 40.87
C VAL A 13 3.65 -35.36 40.29
N CYS A 14 2.62 -35.68 41.08
CA CYS A 14 1.23 -35.51 40.67
C CYS A 14 0.90 -34.02 40.54
N PRO A 15 0.36 -33.53 39.40
CA PRO A 15 0.10 -32.10 39.23
C PRO A 15 -1.07 -31.56 40.06
N ASP A 16 -1.90 -32.44 40.63
CA ASP A 16 -3.12 -32.05 41.35
C ASP A 16 -2.95 -32.07 42.87
N CYS A 17 -2.13 -32.96 43.41
CA CYS A 17 -1.89 -33.07 44.85
C CYS A 17 -0.40 -33.03 45.26
N SER A 18 0.51 -32.81 44.29
CA SER A 18 1.96 -32.72 44.51
C SER A 18 2.62 -33.95 45.12
N ALA A 19 1.91 -35.07 45.26
CA ALA A 19 2.47 -36.33 45.76
C ALA A 19 3.46 -36.94 44.75
N SER A 20 4.62 -37.35 45.24
CA SER A 20 5.66 -38.04 44.47
C SER A 20 5.35 -39.54 44.33
N SER A 21 5.64 -40.13 43.17
CA SER A 21 5.39 -41.55 42.90
C SER A 21 6.45 -42.14 41.99
N THR A 22 6.94 -43.33 42.36
CA THR A 22 7.81 -44.18 41.53
C THR A 22 7.03 -45.28 40.80
N ALA A 23 5.76 -45.52 41.18
CA ALA A 23 4.93 -46.59 40.65
C ALA A 23 4.45 -46.28 39.21
N VAL A 24 5.08 -46.90 38.22
CA VAL A 24 4.76 -46.71 36.79
C VAL A 24 3.56 -47.57 36.40
N HIS A 25 2.48 -46.92 35.94
CA HIS A 25 1.32 -47.57 35.33
C HIS A 25 1.57 -47.96 33.88
N SER A 26 2.15 -47.05 33.08
CA SER A 26 2.44 -47.31 31.67
C SER A 26 3.48 -46.33 31.12
N SER A 27 3.96 -46.55 29.89
CA SER A 27 4.83 -45.60 29.19
C SER A 27 4.40 -45.43 27.73
N TYR A 28 4.73 -44.28 27.15
CA TYR A 28 4.50 -43.99 25.73
C TYR A 28 5.56 -43.02 25.19
N GLN A 29 5.71 -42.93 23.87
CA GLN A 29 6.64 -42.00 23.25
C GLN A 29 5.94 -40.75 22.71
N ARG A 30 6.58 -39.59 22.89
CA ARG A 30 6.26 -38.35 22.18
C ARG A 30 7.40 -38.00 21.23
N ARG A 31 7.08 -37.27 20.16
CA ARG A 31 8.06 -36.84 19.16
C ARG A 31 8.04 -35.32 18.95
N PRO A 32 8.30 -34.49 19.98
CA PRO A 32 8.39 -33.06 19.76
C PRO A 32 9.50 -32.73 18.75
N ALA A 33 9.20 -31.78 17.86
CA ALA A 33 10.20 -31.16 17.00
C ALA A 33 11.04 -30.17 17.81
N ASP A 34 12.31 -30.05 17.47
CA ASP A 34 13.24 -29.11 18.07
C ASP A 34 13.94 -28.26 17.01
N LEU A 35 14.83 -27.36 17.44
CA LEU A 35 15.66 -26.56 16.56
C LEU A 35 16.51 -27.44 15.64
N PRO A 36 16.67 -27.03 14.37
CA PRO A 36 17.49 -27.73 13.39
C PRO A 36 18.97 -27.70 13.79
N VAL A 37 19.71 -28.76 13.48
CA VAL A 37 21.16 -28.86 13.70
C VAL A 37 21.83 -29.15 12.36
N GLY A 38 22.81 -28.33 11.95
CA GLY A 38 23.48 -28.48 10.66
C GLY A 38 22.53 -28.42 9.46
N GLY A 39 21.43 -27.66 9.57
CA GLY A 39 20.39 -27.59 8.53
C GLY A 39 19.49 -28.82 8.42
N GLN A 40 19.57 -29.75 9.38
CA GLN A 40 18.73 -30.95 9.43
C GLN A 40 17.62 -30.81 10.48
N PRO A 41 16.37 -31.19 10.18
CA PRO A 41 15.30 -31.20 11.17
C PRO A 41 15.64 -32.13 12.35
N VAL A 42 15.37 -31.68 13.58
CA VAL A 42 15.55 -32.47 14.80
C VAL A 42 14.20 -32.88 15.37
N SER A 43 14.08 -34.16 15.74
CA SER A 43 12.95 -34.68 16.51
C SER A 43 13.47 -35.42 17.73
N ILE A 44 12.93 -35.08 18.91
CA ILE A 44 13.26 -35.76 20.16
C ILE A 44 12.26 -36.89 20.34
N VAL A 45 12.71 -38.14 20.33
CA VAL A 45 11.92 -39.31 20.71
C VAL A 45 11.94 -39.42 22.23
N LEU A 46 10.95 -38.81 22.87
CA LEU A 46 10.85 -38.65 24.31
C LEU A 46 10.02 -39.78 24.92
N ALA A 47 10.65 -40.61 25.74
CA ALA A 47 9.96 -41.61 26.56
C ALA A 47 9.24 -40.92 27.73
N VAL A 48 7.93 -41.06 27.80
CA VAL A 48 7.07 -40.48 28.83
C VAL A 48 6.46 -41.60 29.65
N ARG A 49 6.71 -41.58 30.96
CA ARG A 49 6.06 -42.50 31.90
C ARG A 49 4.76 -41.92 32.41
N ARG A 50 3.84 -42.80 32.79
CA ARG A 50 2.61 -42.50 33.50
C ARG A 50 2.66 -43.21 34.84
N PHE A 51 2.50 -42.46 35.92
CA PHE A 51 2.57 -42.96 37.29
C PHE A 51 1.18 -43.11 37.90
N PHE A 52 1.05 -44.01 38.88
CA PHE A 52 -0.07 -44.03 39.81
C PHE A 52 0.09 -42.90 40.84
N CYS A 53 -1.00 -42.23 41.18
CA CYS A 53 -1.02 -41.30 42.30
C CYS A 53 -1.16 -42.10 43.61
N PRO A 54 -0.25 -41.93 44.58
CA PRO A 54 -0.32 -42.67 45.85
C PRO A 54 -1.38 -42.08 46.79
N ASN A 55 -1.82 -40.83 46.56
CA ASN A 55 -2.85 -40.19 47.37
C ASN A 55 -4.23 -40.73 46.98
N ALA A 56 -4.81 -41.56 47.85
CA ALA A 56 -6.14 -42.15 47.66
C ALA A 56 -7.27 -41.10 47.58
N GLY A 57 -7.09 -39.93 48.21
CA GLY A 57 -8.03 -38.80 48.13
C GLY A 57 -7.90 -37.95 46.86
N CYS A 58 -6.89 -38.20 46.02
CA CYS A 58 -6.71 -37.43 44.80
C CYS A 58 -7.62 -37.95 43.69
N ALA A 59 -8.45 -37.07 43.12
CA ALA A 59 -9.28 -37.40 41.96
C ALA A 59 -8.46 -37.90 40.74
N ARG A 60 -7.19 -37.49 40.64
CA ARG A 60 -6.27 -37.98 39.61
C ARG A 60 -5.57 -39.25 40.07
N ARG A 61 -6.08 -40.39 39.60
CA ARG A 61 -5.50 -41.73 39.87
C ARG A 61 -4.19 -42.01 39.15
N THR A 62 -4.00 -41.43 37.96
CA THR A 62 -2.74 -41.54 37.20
C THR A 62 -2.34 -40.21 36.57
N PHE A 63 -1.05 -39.95 36.47
CA PHE A 63 -0.53 -38.73 35.87
C PHE A 63 0.67 -39.02 34.97
N ALA A 64 0.81 -38.24 33.89
CA ALA A 64 1.95 -38.36 32.99
C ALA A 64 3.13 -37.53 33.51
N GLU A 65 4.33 -38.05 33.33
CA GLU A 65 5.57 -37.35 33.59
C GLU A 65 5.64 -36.02 32.81
N GLN A 66 6.07 -34.95 33.48
CA GLN A 66 6.24 -33.63 32.87
C GLN A 66 7.73 -33.31 32.67
N PHE A 67 8.03 -32.61 31.58
CA PHE A 67 9.38 -32.23 31.18
C PHE A 67 9.47 -30.71 31.09
N GLU A 68 9.32 -30.06 32.23
CA GLU A 68 9.44 -28.60 32.37
C GLU A 68 10.80 -28.12 31.85
N GLY A 69 10.83 -26.94 31.23
CA GLY A 69 12.01 -26.42 30.53
C GLY A 69 12.24 -27.02 29.14
N LEU A 70 11.79 -28.25 28.85
CA LEU A 70 11.97 -28.87 27.53
C LEU A 70 10.70 -28.79 26.66
N VAL A 71 9.58 -29.33 27.13
CA VAL A 71 8.33 -29.41 26.34
C VAL A 71 7.10 -29.31 27.23
N GLY A 72 6.22 -28.36 26.90
CA GLY A 72 4.95 -28.19 27.61
C GLY A 72 4.01 -29.39 27.46
N ARG A 73 3.03 -29.48 28.37
CA ARG A 73 1.99 -30.52 28.36
C ARG A 73 1.30 -30.58 26.99
N ARG A 74 1.25 -31.77 26.38
CA ARG A 74 0.70 -32.05 25.03
C ARG A 74 1.33 -31.28 23.85
N ARG A 75 2.33 -30.41 24.07
CA ARG A 75 2.99 -29.68 22.96
C ARG A 75 3.84 -30.60 22.10
N GLN A 76 3.87 -30.38 20.79
CA GLN A 76 4.66 -31.18 19.85
C GLN A 76 5.93 -30.43 19.39
N ARG A 77 6.35 -29.42 20.16
CA ARG A 77 7.53 -28.59 19.90
C ARG A 77 8.19 -28.26 21.23
N THR A 78 9.51 -28.23 21.24
CA THR A 78 10.30 -27.77 22.39
C THR A 78 10.05 -26.29 22.66
N ILE A 79 10.38 -25.84 23.87
CA ILE A 79 10.30 -24.42 24.26
C ILE A 79 11.24 -23.59 23.37
N SER A 80 12.46 -24.07 23.10
CA SER A 80 13.43 -23.41 22.22
C SER A 80 12.90 -23.22 20.80
N LEU A 81 12.28 -24.25 20.22
CA LEU A 81 11.66 -24.13 18.89
C LEU A 81 10.48 -23.15 18.90
N LEU A 82 9.67 -23.14 19.96
CA LEU A 82 8.57 -22.17 20.08
C LEU A 82 9.07 -20.74 20.14
N GLY A 83 10.11 -20.46 20.94
CA GLY A 83 10.71 -19.13 21.02
C GLY A 83 11.26 -18.65 19.67
N MET A 84 11.94 -19.53 18.92
CA MET A 84 12.41 -19.17 17.57
C MET A 84 11.25 -18.90 16.61
N LEU A 85 10.19 -19.72 16.66
CA LEU A 85 9.00 -19.50 15.84
C LEU A 85 8.29 -18.19 16.19
N GLU A 86 8.27 -17.78 17.46
CA GLU A 86 7.74 -16.49 17.91
C GLU A 86 8.56 -15.32 17.35
N VAL A 87 9.89 -15.39 17.40
CA VAL A 87 10.79 -14.39 16.80
C VAL A 87 10.55 -14.27 15.29
N ILE A 88 10.51 -15.41 14.57
CA ILE A 88 10.22 -15.42 13.13
C ILE A 88 8.83 -14.83 12.84
N ALA A 89 7.85 -15.19 13.66
CA ALA A 89 6.48 -14.74 13.48
C ALA A 89 6.33 -13.23 13.72
N LEU A 90 7.02 -12.66 14.71
CA LEU A 90 7.01 -11.21 14.96
C LEU A 90 7.71 -10.44 13.84
N ALA A 91 8.85 -10.94 13.36
CA ALA A 91 9.62 -10.27 12.32
C ALA A 91 8.91 -10.26 10.95
N VAL A 92 8.42 -11.43 10.49
CA VAL A 92 8.01 -11.61 9.09
C VAL A 92 6.57 -12.14 8.94
N ALA A 93 6.08 -12.91 9.91
CA ALA A 93 4.75 -13.56 9.99
C ALA A 93 4.21 -14.23 8.72
N GLY A 94 3.05 -14.87 8.85
CA GLY A 94 2.26 -15.29 7.70
C GLY A 94 2.96 -16.31 6.79
N ARG A 95 2.78 -16.15 5.47
CA ARG A 95 3.41 -17.02 4.45
C ARG A 95 4.92 -16.78 4.35
N SER A 96 5.37 -15.55 4.57
CA SER A 96 6.79 -15.20 4.50
C SER A 96 7.58 -15.79 5.67
N GLY A 97 7.04 -15.74 6.89
CA GLY A 97 7.62 -16.43 8.04
C GLY A 97 7.68 -17.95 7.85
N ALA A 98 6.63 -18.56 7.27
CA ALA A 98 6.63 -19.99 6.99
C ALA A 98 7.73 -20.37 5.96
N ARG A 99 7.89 -19.57 4.89
CA ARG A 99 8.98 -19.76 3.91
C ARG A 99 10.36 -19.57 4.51
N MET A 100 10.53 -18.59 5.41
CA MET A 100 11.79 -18.38 6.11
C MET A 100 12.13 -19.55 7.04
N ALA A 101 11.16 -20.02 7.83
CA ALA A 101 11.31 -21.18 8.70
C ALA A 101 11.68 -22.44 7.90
N ASP A 102 11.07 -22.65 6.73
CA ASP A 102 11.39 -23.76 5.84
C ASP A 102 12.85 -23.74 5.37
N ARG A 103 13.41 -22.55 5.06
CA ARG A 103 14.84 -22.38 4.74
C ARG A 103 15.76 -22.70 5.91
N MET A 104 15.24 -22.65 7.13
CA MET A 104 15.94 -23.04 8.35
C MET A 104 15.63 -24.50 8.71
N ALA A 105 15.05 -25.31 7.82
CA ALA A 105 14.65 -26.69 8.10
C ALA A 105 13.60 -26.84 9.24
N ILE A 106 12.79 -25.80 9.44
CA ILE A 106 11.67 -25.77 10.41
C ILE A 106 10.34 -25.79 9.66
N THR A 107 9.60 -26.91 9.76
CA THR A 107 8.27 -27.02 9.15
C THR A 107 7.19 -26.37 10.01
N VAL A 108 6.61 -25.28 9.52
CA VAL A 108 5.52 -24.56 10.20
C VAL A 108 4.55 -23.94 9.19
N SER A 109 3.25 -23.98 9.49
CA SER A 109 2.24 -23.32 8.68
C SER A 109 2.11 -21.83 9.03
N ARG A 110 1.73 -21.01 8.06
CA ARG A 110 1.35 -19.60 8.28
C ARG A 110 0.38 -19.45 9.46
N MET A 111 -0.65 -20.30 9.53
CA MET A 111 -1.67 -20.21 10.58
C MET A 111 -1.10 -20.53 11.96
N THR A 112 -0.07 -21.37 12.04
CA THR A 112 0.61 -21.64 13.32
C THR A 112 1.40 -20.43 13.79
N LEU A 113 2.14 -19.76 12.90
CA LEU A 113 2.85 -18.51 13.24
C LEU A 113 1.88 -17.41 13.71
N LEU A 114 0.74 -17.25 13.02
CA LEU A 114 -0.28 -16.27 13.43
C LEU A 114 -0.90 -16.61 14.79
N ARG A 115 -1.17 -17.89 15.07
CA ARG A 115 -1.66 -18.32 16.38
C ARG A 115 -0.63 -18.08 17.49
N LEU A 116 0.67 -18.29 17.23
CA LEU A 116 1.72 -17.97 18.18
C LEU A 116 1.73 -16.47 18.48
N VAL A 117 1.71 -15.62 17.46
CA VAL A 117 1.67 -14.16 17.64
C VAL A 117 0.45 -13.70 18.43
N ARG A 118 -0.73 -14.27 18.17
CA ARG A 118 -1.96 -13.94 18.91
C ARG A 118 -1.96 -14.45 20.36
N ALA A 119 -1.22 -15.52 20.65
CA ALA A 119 -1.15 -16.11 21.98
C ALA A 119 -0.04 -15.49 22.85
N LEU A 120 0.86 -14.70 22.26
CA LEU A 120 1.85 -13.96 23.04
C LEU A 120 1.13 -12.97 23.97
N PRO A 121 1.59 -12.79 25.21
CA PRO A 121 1.01 -11.79 26.11
C PRO A 121 1.10 -10.39 25.48
N GLU A 122 0.11 -9.57 25.76
CA GLU A 122 0.17 -8.14 25.48
C GLU A 122 1.01 -7.48 26.57
N GLN A 123 1.94 -6.63 26.15
CA GLN A 123 2.74 -5.85 27.08
C GLN A 123 1.93 -4.61 27.43
N PRO A 124 1.70 -4.30 28.72
CA PRO A 124 1.07 -3.06 29.09
C PRO A 124 1.96 -1.90 28.59
N VAL A 125 1.36 -0.97 27.87
CA VAL A 125 2.05 0.24 27.42
C VAL A 125 1.61 1.38 28.32
N ALA A 126 2.57 2.06 28.94
CA ALA A 126 2.29 3.25 29.73
C ALA A 126 1.73 4.36 28.82
N THR A 127 0.94 5.27 29.41
CA THR A 127 0.48 6.46 28.67
C THR A 127 1.70 7.31 28.32
N PRO A 128 1.90 7.68 27.04
CA PRO A 128 3.05 8.48 26.64
C PRO A 128 2.86 9.94 27.04
N ARG A 129 3.96 10.62 27.28
CA ARG A 129 3.97 12.08 27.46
C ARG A 129 3.76 12.79 26.11
N VAL A 130 4.45 12.33 25.07
CA VAL A 130 4.33 12.83 23.68
C VAL A 130 3.73 11.74 22.80
N LEU A 131 2.51 11.97 22.32
CA LEU A 131 1.73 11.04 21.51
C LEU A 131 1.75 11.43 20.03
N GLY A 132 2.05 10.49 19.15
CA GLY A 132 1.90 10.60 17.70
C GLY A 132 0.64 9.88 17.23
N VAL A 133 -0.13 10.51 16.35
CA VAL A 133 -1.29 9.89 15.69
C VAL A 133 -1.24 10.11 14.17
N ASP A 134 -1.41 9.03 13.41
CA ASP A 134 -1.51 9.04 11.94
C ASP A 134 -2.51 8.00 11.45
N ASP A 135 -3.14 8.21 10.28
CA ASP A 135 -4.01 7.22 9.66
C ASP A 135 -3.30 6.34 8.62
N PHE A 136 -3.77 5.11 8.48
CA PHE A 136 -3.31 4.24 7.41
C PHE A 136 -4.44 3.38 6.86
N ALA A 137 -4.39 3.12 5.56
CA ALA A 137 -5.33 2.24 4.90
C ALA A 137 -5.01 0.76 5.23
N LEU A 138 -5.97 0.05 5.82
CA LEU A 138 -5.94 -1.40 6.07
C LEU A 138 -6.03 -2.20 4.77
N LEU A 139 -6.92 -1.75 3.88
CA LEU A 139 -7.13 -2.25 2.53
C LEU A 139 -7.06 -1.06 1.58
N ARG A 140 -6.44 -1.23 0.41
CA ARG A 140 -6.15 -0.17 -0.57
C ARG A 140 -7.28 0.87 -0.69
N GLY A 141 -7.16 1.97 0.05
CA GLY A 141 -8.01 3.16 -0.04
C GLY A 141 -9.45 3.04 0.44
N SER A 142 -9.84 1.98 1.19
CA SER A 142 -11.25 1.77 1.56
C SER A 142 -11.53 1.81 3.06
N VAL A 143 -10.65 1.23 3.88
CA VAL A 143 -10.83 1.15 5.34
C VAL A 143 -9.56 1.69 5.99
N TYR A 144 -9.71 2.66 6.89
CA TYR A 144 -8.60 3.32 7.57
C TYR A 144 -8.60 2.94 9.05
N ALA A 145 -7.41 2.96 9.64
CA ALA A 145 -7.17 2.79 11.06
C ALA A 145 -6.14 3.85 11.50
N SER A 146 -6.27 4.36 12.72
CA SER A 146 -5.25 5.22 13.32
C SER A 146 -4.18 4.39 14.01
N VAL A 147 -2.92 4.78 13.86
CA VAL A 147 -1.81 4.25 14.66
C VAL A 147 -1.42 5.29 15.72
N LEU A 148 -1.30 4.84 16.96
CA LEU A 148 -0.80 5.63 18.08
C LEU A 148 0.66 5.26 18.35
N LEU A 149 1.51 6.27 18.47
CA LEU A 149 2.95 6.14 18.64
C LEU A 149 3.39 6.93 19.88
N ASP A 150 4.23 6.33 20.71
CA ASP A 150 5.03 7.05 21.68
C ASP A 150 6.15 7.74 20.91
N MET A 151 6.16 9.07 20.93
CA MET A 151 7.12 9.88 20.19
C MET A 151 8.48 9.99 20.89
N ASP A 152 8.56 9.68 22.19
CA ASP A 152 9.85 9.64 22.90
C ASP A 152 10.58 8.33 22.59
N THR A 153 9.86 7.20 22.54
CA THR A 153 10.47 5.87 22.27
C THR A 153 10.38 5.40 20.82
N HIS A 154 9.63 6.12 19.98
CA HIS A 154 9.24 5.72 18.62
C HIS A 154 8.57 4.34 18.56
N ARG A 155 7.88 3.96 19.63
CA ARG A 155 7.18 2.67 19.72
C ARG A 155 5.69 2.87 19.51
N PRO A 156 5.06 2.03 18.68
CA PRO A 156 3.61 1.99 18.61
C PRO A 156 3.01 1.47 19.90
N ILE A 157 1.94 2.15 20.28
CA ILE A 157 1.15 1.89 21.48
C ILE A 157 -0.06 1.05 21.08
N GLU A 158 -0.87 1.58 20.16
CA GLU A 158 -2.14 0.97 19.79
C GLU A 158 -2.50 1.26 18.33
N VAL A 159 -3.43 0.47 17.79
CA VAL A 159 -4.08 0.74 16.51
C VAL A 159 -5.58 0.81 16.73
N LEU A 160 -6.13 2.00 16.50
CA LEU A 160 -7.56 2.27 16.61
C LEU A 160 -8.30 1.74 15.37
N PRO A 161 -9.56 1.29 15.51
CA PRO A 161 -10.30 0.63 14.44
C PRO A 161 -10.70 1.56 13.28
N ASP A 162 -10.67 2.87 13.49
CA ASP A 162 -11.09 3.90 12.55
C ASP A 162 -10.20 5.15 12.69
N ARG A 163 -10.62 6.28 12.09
CA ARG A 163 -9.94 7.58 12.14
C ARG A 163 -10.85 8.71 12.64
N THR A 164 -11.85 8.37 13.45
CA THR A 164 -12.88 9.30 13.94
C THR A 164 -12.38 10.08 15.16
N ALA A 165 -12.98 11.25 15.40
CA ALA A 165 -12.65 12.08 16.56
C ALA A 165 -13.06 11.39 17.86
N GLU A 166 -14.19 10.71 17.84
CA GLU A 166 -14.83 10.04 18.98
C GLU A 166 -13.96 8.88 19.50
N THR A 167 -13.51 8.00 18.61
CA THR A 167 -12.65 6.87 18.97
C THR A 167 -11.32 7.36 19.55
N PHE A 168 -10.72 8.39 18.95
CA PHE A 168 -9.46 8.96 19.45
C PHE A 168 -9.65 9.65 20.82
N ALA A 169 -10.71 10.45 20.99
CA ALA A 169 -11.01 11.10 22.26
C ALA A 169 -11.34 10.10 23.39
N ALA A 170 -12.02 8.99 23.07
CA ALA A 170 -12.27 7.92 24.02
C ALA A 170 -10.96 7.28 24.50
N TRP A 171 -10.02 7.04 23.59
CA TRP A 171 -8.71 6.52 23.94
C TRP A 171 -7.93 7.47 24.86
N LEU A 172 -7.89 8.76 24.54
CA LEU A 172 -7.20 9.77 25.36
C LEU A 172 -7.77 9.87 26.78
N ARG A 173 -9.09 9.79 26.94
CA ARG A 173 -9.74 9.80 28.27
C ARG A 173 -9.39 8.57 29.11
N ALA A 174 -9.20 7.41 28.47
CA ALA A 174 -8.77 6.19 29.15
C ALA A 174 -7.27 6.20 29.51
N HIS A 175 -6.49 7.11 28.93
CA HIS A 175 -5.04 7.23 29.09
C HIS A 175 -4.64 8.67 29.47
N PRO A 176 -4.96 9.11 30.69
CA PRO A 176 -4.61 10.46 31.15
C PRO A 176 -3.09 10.60 31.31
N GLY A 177 -2.55 11.77 30.97
CA GLY A 177 -1.11 12.09 31.09
C GLY A 177 -0.42 12.47 29.79
N VAL A 178 -1.14 12.47 28.65
CA VAL A 178 -0.61 13.00 27.39
C VAL A 178 -0.47 14.52 27.47
N GLU A 179 0.75 15.03 27.32
CA GLU A 179 1.07 16.45 27.35
C GLU A 179 1.13 17.07 25.95
N VAL A 180 1.60 16.30 24.96
CA VAL A 180 1.81 16.76 23.59
C VAL A 180 1.23 15.76 22.59
N ILE A 181 0.49 16.23 21.59
CA ILE A 181 -0.10 15.42 20.52
C ILE A 181 0.43 15.87 19.17
N CYS A 182 1.34 15.08 18.60
CA CYS A 182 1.81 15.17 17.23
C CYS A 182 0.79 14.51 16.30
N ARG A 183 0.13 15.30 15.46
CA ARG A 183 -0.89 14.79 14.53
C ARG A 183 -0.73 15.36 13.14
N ASP A 184 -1.36 14.70 12.18
CA ASP A 184 -1.60 15.33 10.88
C ASP A 184 -2.60 16.51 11.00
N ARG A 185 -2.91 17.11 9.85
CA ARG A 185 -3.84 18.25 9.77
C ARG A 185 -5.30 17.82 9.51
N ALA A 186 -5.66 16.57 9.79
CA ALA A 186 -7.04 16.12 9.70
C ALA A 186 -7.88 16.71 10.84
N GLY A 187 -9.05 17.25 10.49
CA GLY A 187 -9.95 17.87 11.47
C GLY A 187 -10.40 16.93 12.58
N ALA A 188 -10.57 15.64 12.27
CA ALA A 188 -10.99 14.62 13.24
C ALA A 188 -9.99 14.45 14.39
N TYR A 189 -8.69 14.45 14.13
CA TYR A 189 -7.70 14.36 15.22
C TYR A 189 -7.57 15.66 16.01
N ALA A 190 -7.72 16.81 15.36
CA ALA A 190 -7.76 18.09 16.04
C ALA A 190 -8.91 18.17 17.04
N GLU A 191 -10.09 17.72 16.61
CA GLU A 191 -11.29 17.62 17.43
C GLU A 191 -11.14 16.57 18.54
N GLY A 192 -10.68 15.36 18.19
CA GLY A 192 -10.48 14.29 19.15
C GLY A 192 -9.47 14.67 20.25
N ALA A 193 -8.40 15.39 19.90
CA ALA A 193 -7.44 15.93 20.86
C ALA A 193 -8.08 16.99 21.77
N ARG A 194 -8.82 17.96 21.22
CA ARG A 194 -9.53 18.99 22.04
C ARG A 194 -10.52 18.36 23.02
N THR A 195 -11.24 17.33 22.60
CA THR A 195 -12.27 16.68 23.43
C THR A 195 -11.67 15.69 24.43
N GLY A 196 -10.65 14.92 24.03
CA GLY A 196 -10.10 13.83 24.83
C GLY A 196 -8.95 14.22 25.76
N ALA A 197 -8.17 15.25 25.39
CA ALA A 197 -7.04 15.76 26.16
C ALA A 197 -6.93 17.29 25.96
N PRO A 198 -7.87 18.08 26.54
CA PRO A 198 -7.97 19.51 26.28
C PRO A 198 -6.74 20.32 26.71
N THR A 199 -5.97 19.82 27.68
CA THR A 199 -4.73 20.46 28.15
C THR A 199 -3.50 20.09 27.32
N ALA A 200 -3.61 19.14 26.40
CA ALA A 200 -2.49 18.69 25.59
C ALA A 200 -2.17 19.69 24.47
N ILE A 201 -0.90 20.01 24.32
CA ILE A 201 -0.40 20.88 23.25
C ILE A 201 -0.46 20.10 21.94
N GLN A 202 -1.19 20.62 20.95
CA GLN A 202 -1.25 20.02 19.63
C GLN A 202 -0.11 20.53 18.75
N VAL A 203 0.53 19.61 18.05
CA VAL A 203 1.70 19.87 17.18
C VAL A 203 1.41 19.28 15.80
N ALA A 204 1.48 20.10 14.76
CA ALA A 204 1.28 19.65 13.39
C ALA A 204 2.51 18.90 12.86
N ASP A 205 2.28 17.75 12.21
CA ASP A 205 3.33 16.99 11.54
C ASP A 205 3.96 17.78 10.38
N ARG A 206 5.27 18.05 10.50
CA ARG A 206 6.09 18.74 9.51
C ARG A 206 6.11 18.05 8.15
N PHE A 207 6.09 16.72 8.13
CA PHE A 207 6.05 15.99 6.86
C PHE A 207 4.77 16.33 6.08
N ARG A 208 3.63 16.41 6.78
CA ARG A 208 2.36 16.83 6.17
C ARG A 208 2.37 18.30 5.78
N LEU A 209 2.97 19.19 6.57
CA LEU A 209 3.15 20.59 6.17
C LEU A 209 3.93 20.71 4.86
N TRP A 210 5.07 20.04 4.76
CA TRP A 210 5.92 20.07 3.57
C TRP A 210 5.25 19.43 2.35
N LYS A 211 4.57 18.28 2.55
CA LYS A 211 3.81 17.63 1.48
C LYS A 211 2.70 18.53 0.94
N ASN A 212 1.91 19.14 1.83
CA ASN A 212 0.80 20.01 1.44
C ASN A 212 1.30 21.28 0.74
N LEU A 213 2.45 21.83 1.15
CA LEU A 213 3.13 22.90 0.42
C LEU A 213 3.53 22.45 -0.99
N GLY A 214 4.11 21.25 -1.12
CA GLY A 214 4.46 20.68 -2.43
C GLY A 214 3.25 20.49 -3.34
N GLU A 215 2.10 20.10 -2.81
CA GLU A 215 0.83 20.00 -3.56
C GLU A 215 0.33 21.38 -4.02
N ALA A 216 0.45 22.41 -3.17
CA ALA A 216 0.13 23.78 -3.53
C ALA A 216 1.05 24.32 -4.63
N VAL A 217 2.36 24.05 -4.54
CA VAL A 217 3.34 24.39 -5.58
C VAL A 217 3.06 23.63 -6.88
N GLU A 218 2.69 22.34 -6.82
CA GLU A 218 2.28 21.59 -8.01
C GLU A 218 1.06 22.24 -8.68
N SER A 219 0.08 22.68 -7.90
CA SER A 219 -1.07 23.43 -8.44
C SER A 219 -0.61 24.71 -9.14
N THR A 220 0.24 25.52 -8.50
CA THR A 220 0.78 26.76 -9.10
C THR A 220 1.53 26.48 -10.41
N VAL A 221 2.47 25.51 -10.41
CA VAL A 221 3.23 25.16 -11.62
C VAL A 221 2.33 24.65 -12.75
N VAL A 222 1.26 23.92 -12.43
CA VAL A 222 0.29 23.46 -13.44
C VAL A 222 -0.50 24.63 -14.02
N THR A 223 -0.88 25.63 -13.23
CA THR A 223 -1.50 26.87 -13.71
C THR A 223 -0.57 27.63 -14.66
N HIS A 224 0.70 27.78 -14.28
CA HIS A 224 1.73 28.46 -15.09
C HIS A 224 2.43 27.55 -16.12
N ARG A 225 1.76 26.47 -16.56
CA ARG A 225 2.33 25.51 -17.53
C ARG A 225 2.76 26.15 -18.86
N ALA A 226 2.16 27.28 -19.22
CA ALA A 226 2.49 28.00 -20.45
C ALA A 226 3.90 28.61 -20.38
N CYS A 227 4.27 29.15 -19.21
CA CYS A 227 5.57 29.76 -18.95
C CYS A 227 6.74 28.76 -18.97
N LEU A 228 6.46 27.46 -18.97
CA LEU A 228 7.47 26.41 -19.07
C LEU A 228 7.98 26.20 -20.50
N ARG A 229 7.30 26.75 -21.51
CA ARG A 229 7.73 26.67 -22.91
C ARG A 229 8.84 27.68 -23.15
N GLU A 230 9.84 27.27 -23.90
CA GLU A 230 10.82 28.20 -24.44
C GLU A 230 10.13 29.08 -25.50
N PRO A 231 10.40 30.39 -25.52
CA PRO A 231 9.87 31.26 -26.57
C PRO A 231 10.37 30.75 -27.93
N GLU A 232 9.47 30.69 -28.92
CA GLU A 232 9.88 30.39 -30.29
C GLU A 232 10.83 31.51 -30.75
N PRO A 233 11.97 31.18 -31.41
CA PRO A 233 12.77 32.21 -32.04
C PRO A 233 11.91 32.95 -33.07
N GLU A 234 11.96 34.28 -33.09
CA GLU A 234 11.30 35.09 -34.11
C GLU A 234 11.74 34.61 -35.49
N ALA A 235 10.82 34.05 -36.27
CA ALA A 235 11.09 33.63 -37.63
C ALA A 235 11.28 34.89 -38.52
N PRO A 236 12.30 34.94 -39.39
CA PRO A 236 12.37 35.97 -40.40
C PRO A 236 11.17 35.85 -41.35
N ASN A 237 10.47 36.97 -41.56
CA ASN A 237 9.40 37.09 -42.54
C ASN A 237 9.87 36.65 -43.92
N GLY A 238 9.24 35.62 -44.48
CA GLY A 238 9.49 35.17 -45.85
C GLY A 238 8.49 34.10 -46.30
N LYS A 239 7.33 34.54 -46.80
CA LYS A 239 6.43 33.67 -47.58
C LYS A 239 7.06 33.40 -48.94
N VAL A 240 7.23 32.13 -49.32
CA VAL A 240 7.37 31.69 -50.71
C VAL A 240 6.53 30.41 -50.89
N PRO A 241 5.84 30.21 -52.03
CA PRO A 241 4.67 29.35 -52.13
C PRO A 241 5.01 27.86 -52.34
N ALA A 242 4.02 27.02 -52.02
CA ALA A 242 4.02 25.60 -52.26
C ALA A 242 4.06 25.26 -53.75
N THR A 243 4.93 24.32 -54.12
CA THR A 243 4.84 23.59 -55.39
C THR A 243 4.59 22.12 -55.06
N ASN A 244 3.40 21.66 -55.43
CA ASN A 244 3.04 20.24 -55.41
C ASN A 244 3.80 19.55 -56.54
N THR A 245 4.40 18.39 -56.25
CA THR A 245 4.68 17.38 -57.27
C THR A 245 4.23 16.05 -56.69
N SER A 246 3.10 15.60 -57.23
CA SER A 246 2.55 14.27 -57.08
C SER A 246 3.54 13.26 -57.64
N ASP A 247 4.01 12.33 -56.80
CA ASP A 247 4.54 11.06 -57.29
C ASP A 247 3.55 9.96 -56.92
N ASP A 248 2.99 9.39 -57.98
CA ASP A 248 1.88 8.45 -57.97
C ASP A 248 2.48 7.04 -57.82
N THR A 249 2.39 6.47 -56.62
CA THR A 249 2.68 5.06 -56.40
C THR A 249 1.56 4.45 -55.55
N PRO A 250 0.89 3.36 -56.00
CA PRO A 250 -0.17 2.73 -55.23
C PRO A 250 0.36 2.24 -53.87
N PRO A 251 -0.36 2.40 -52.75
CA PRO A 251 0.12 1.91 -51.46
C PRO A 251 0.18 0.39 -51.47
N LEU A 252 1.38 -0.17 -51.30
CA LEU A 252 1.54 -1.61 -51.01
C LEU A 252 0.68 -1.97 -49.80
N VAL A 253 -0.19 -2.97 -49.98
CA VAL A 253 -0.91 -3.62 -48.89
C VAL A 253 0.13 -4.07 -47.85
N PRO A 254 0.01 -3.71 -46.56
CA PRO A 254 1.05 -4.00 -45.59
C PRO A 254 1.20 -5.51 -45.44
N ASP A 255 2.33 -6.04 -45.92
CA ASP A 255 2.75 -7.40 -45.61
C ASP A 255 2.71 -7.57 -44.09
N GLY A 256 2.13 -8.64 -43.56
CA GLY A 256 1.77 -8.71 -42.14
C GLY A 256 2.98 -8.68 -41.19
N VAL A 257 4.19 -8.76 -41.75
CA VAL A 257 5.49 -8.62 -41.08
C VAL A 257 5.97 -7.16 -40.96
N LEU A 258 5.54 -6.27 -41.85
CA LEU A 258 5.92 -4.86 -41.85
C LEU A 258 4.86 -3.98 -41.17
N ASP A 259 5.32 -2.90 -40.54
CA ASP A 259 4.48 -1.81 -40.11
C ASP A 259 4.16 -0.88 -41.29
N VAL A 260 3.35 0.14 -41.03
CA VAL A 260 2.87 1.08 -42.06
C VAL A 260 4.00 1.93 -42.65
N CYS A 261 5.18 1.90 -42.03
CA CYS A 261 6.37 2.62 -42.46
C CYS A 261 7.35 1.68 -43.19
N GLY A 262 6.93 0.47 -43.57
CA GLY A 262 7.80 -0.52 -44.22
C GLY A 262 8.86 -1.13 -43.31
N ARG A 263 8.79 -0.90 -41.98
CA ARG A 263 9.76 -1.44 -41.00
C ARG A 263 9.22 -2.72 -40.38
N GLU A 264 10.09 -3.63 -39.98
CA GLU A 264 9.64 -4.81 -39.25
C GLU A 264 8.88 -4.44 -37.96
N ARG A 265 7.70 -5.03 -37.77
CA ARG A 265 6.96 -4.86 -36.52
C ARG A 265 7.83 -5.34 -35.35
N ARG A 266 7.83 -4.63 -34.22
CA ARG A 266 8.54 -5.06 -32.98
C ARG A 266 8.21 -6.50 -32.55
N LEU A 267 7.03 -7.01 -32.88
CA LEU A 267 6.66 -8.40 -32.63
C LEU A 267 7.46 -9.38 -33.50
N VAL A 268 7.71 -9.02 -34.77
CA VAL A 268 8.51 -9.78 -35.75
C VAL A 268 9.96 -9.81 -35.30
N THR A 269 10.56 -8.63 -35.06
CA THR A 269 11.94 -8.50 -34.60
C THR A 269 12.19 -9.29 -33.31
N ARG A 270 11.33 -9.11 -32.29
CA ARG A 270 11.44 -9.85 -31.02
C ARG A 270 11.27 -11.37 -31.18
N THR A 271 10.47 -11.82 -32.14
CA THR A 271 10.27 -13.25 -32.39
C THR A 271 11.47 -13.85 -33.09
N ARG A 272 12.05 -13.15 -34.07
CA ARG A 272 13.30 -13.51 -34.74
C ARG A 272 14.46 -13.58 -33.75
N GLU A 273 14.69 -12.52 -32.97
CA GLU A 273 15.73 -12.48 -31.92
C GLU A 273 15.61 -13.64 -30.92
N ARG A 274 14.40 -13.92 -30.43
CA ARG A 274 14.16 -15.02 -29.49
C ARG A 274 14.29 -16.39 -30.14
N PHE A 275 13.94 -16.54 -31.40
CA PHE A 275 14.14 -17.78 -32.17
C PHE A 275 15.63 -18.05 -32.33
N THR A 276 16.40 -17.07 -32.81
CA THR A 276 17.86 -17.17 -32.94
C THR A 276 18.51 -17.53 -31.61
N ALA A 277 18.19 -16.81 -30.52
CA ALA A 277 18.76 -17.10 -29.20
C ALA A 277 18.40 -18.50 -28.66
N VAL A 278 17.21 -19.03 -28.96
CA VAL A 278 16.84 -20.40 -28.57
C VAL A 278 17.59 -21.43 -29.41
N GLN A 279 17.74 -21.21 -30.71
CA GLN A 279 18.43 -22.12 -31.63
C GLN A 279 19.93 -22.17 -31.36
N GLU A 280 20.57 -21.03 -31.09
CA GLU A 280 22.00 -20.96 -30.72
C GLU A 280 22.29 -21.71 -29.43
N LEU A 281 21.50 -21.49 -28.37
CA LEU A 281 21.68 -22.19 -27.10
C LEU A 281 21.37 -23.70 -27.23
N ARG A 282 20.46 -24.08 -28.14
CA ARG A 282 20.20 -25.49 -28.45
C ARG A 282 21.37 -26.13 -29.22
N ALA A 283 21.96 -25.42 -30.17
CA ALA A 283 23.14 -25.87 -30.90
C ALA A 283 24.36 -26.04 -29.97
N GLN A 284 24.46 -25.22 -28.92
CA GLN A 284 25.44 -25.37 -27.84
C GLN A 284 25.16 -26.56 -26.89
N GLY A 285 24.12 -27.36 -27.16
CA GLY A 285 23.80 -28.57 -26.40
C GLY A 285 23.03 -28.33 -25.10
N LEU A 286 22.53 -27.11 -24.84
CA LEU A 286 21.76 -26.85 -23.63
C LEU A 286 20.37 -27.52 -23.69
N SER A 287 19.95 -28.12 -22.57
CA SER A 287 18.58 -28.62 -22.42
C SER A 287 17.56 -27.48 -22.50
N LEU A 288 16.35 -27.76 -23.01
CA LEU A 288 15.26 -26.77 -23.11
C LEU A 288 14.95 -26.09 -21.77
N GLY A 289 15.09 -26.81 -20.65
CA GLY A 289 14.92 -26.26 -19.30
C GLY A 289 16.04 -25.31 -18.87
N ALA A 290 17.26 -25.45 -19.40
CA ALA A 290 18.35 -24.49 -19.19
C ALA A 290 18.13 -23.21 -20.03
N ILE A 291 17.73 -23.38 -21.30
CA ILE A 291 17.43 -22.28 -22.22
C ILE A 291 16.28 -21.40 -21.67
N SER A 292 15.22 -22.02 -21.13
CA SER A 292 14.11 -21.32 -20.47
C SER A 292 14.58 -20.43 -19.30
N ARG A 293 15.49 -20.94 -18.47
CA ARG A 293 16.04 -20.18 -17.33
C ARG A 293 16.96 -19.04 -17.79
N GLN A 294 17.77 -19.26 -18.82
CA GLN A 294 18.73 -18.27 -19.31
C GLN A 294 18.05 -17.11 -20.05
N LEU A 295 17.06 -17.39 -20.89
CA LEU A 295 16.35 -16.37 -21.66
C LEU A 295 15.13 -15.79 -20.92
N GLY A 296 14.77 -16.33 -19.75
CA GLY A 296 13.57 -15.92 -19.00
C GLY A 296 12.27 -16.20 -19.76
N LEU A 297 12.26 -17.20 -20.64
CA LEU A 297 11.11 -17.61 -21.44
C LEU A 297 10.41 -18.81 -20.81
N ASP A 298 9.07 -18.87 -20.91
CA ASP A 298 8.31 -20.03 -20.44
C ASP A 298 8.74 -21.32 -21.17
N HIS A 299 8.77 -22.45 -20.46
CA HIS A 299 9.23 -23.73 -21.01
C HIS A 299 8.43 -24.17 -22.25
N SER A 300 7.11 -23.90 -22.30
CA SER A 300 6.29 -24.19 -23.48
C SER A 300 6.66 -23.30 -24.67
N THR A 301 7.11 -22.07 -24.41
CA THR A 301 7.59 -21.14 -25.44
C THR A 301 8.95 -21.59 -25.98
N VAL A 302 9.89 -21.98 -25.12
CA VAL A 302 11.19 -22.51 -25.55
C VAL A 302 11.03 -23.80 -26.34
N ARG A 303 10.21 -24.74 -25.87
CA ARG A 303 9.90 -25.98 -26.60
C ARG A 303 9.31 -25.68 -27.97
N ARG A 304 8.40 -24.70 -28.06
CA ARG A 304 7.83 -24.26 -29.32
C ARG A 304 8.89 -23.66 -30.24
N TYR A 305 9.76 -22.78 -29.73
CA TYR A 305 10.78 -22.11 -30.55
C TYR A 305 11.88 -23.08 -31.01
N ALA A 306 12.22 -24.08 -30.20
CA ALA A 306 13.21 -25.09 -30.52
C ALA A 306 12.75 -26.11 -31.58
N ASN A 307 11.44 -26.37 -31.66
CA ASN A 307 10.90 -27.43 -32.52
C ASN A 307 10.47 -26.95 -33.92
N VAL A 308 10.56 -25.65 -34.18
CA VAL A 308 10.08 -25.03 -35.42
C VAL A 308 11.28 -24.78 -36.33
N GLY A 309 11.14 -24.99 -37.64
CA GLY A 309 12.26 -24.96 -38.59
C GLY A 309 12.77 -23.55 -38.89
N SER A 310 11.89 -22.54 -38.80
CA SER A 310 12.24 -21.14 -39.07
C SER A 310 11.47 -20.15 -38.17
N ALA A 311 12.01 -18.94 -38.02
CA ALA A 311 11.32 -17.86 -37.34
C ALA A 311 10.00 -17.47 -38.05
N ASP A 312 9.93 -17.66 -39.37
CA ASP A 312 8.77 -17.27 -40.18
C ASP A 312 7.55 -18.18 -39.89
N GLU A 313 7.78 -19.47 -39.62
CA GLU A 313 6.74 -20.42 -39.22
C GLU A 313 6.10 -20.07 -37.85
N LEU A 314 6.86 -19.41 -36.94
CA LEU A 314 6.31 -18.84 -35.71
C LEU A 314 5.46 -17.58 -35.96
N LEU A 315 5.77 -16.84 -37.02
CA LEU A 315 5.16 -15.55 -37.35
C LEU A 315 3.85 -15.69 -38.12
N VAL A 316 3.63 -16.77 -38.88
CA VAL A 316 2.39 -17.02 -39.65
C VAL A 316 1.11 -16.76 -38.83
N LYS A 317 1.04 -17.23 -37.57
CA LYS A 317 -0.14 -17.01 -36.70
C LYS A 317 -0.26 -15.59 -36.13
N ALA A 318 0.83 -14.82 -36.07
CA ALA A 318 0.86 -13.46 -35.54
C ALA A 318 0.61 -12.40 -36.63
N VAL A 319 1.08 -12.69 -37.84
CA VAL A 319 0.97 -11.91 -39.08
C VAL A 319 -0.46 -11.98 -39.63
N ASN A 320 -1.13 -13.13 -39.52
CA ASN A 320 -2.51 -13.35 -40.01
C ASN A 320 -3.62 -12.88 -39.05
N ARG A 321 -3.31 -12.08 -38.02
CA ARG A 321 -4.36 -11.46 -37.17
C ARG A 321 -4.84 -10.17 -37.81
N THR A 322 -5.90 -10.25 -38.61
CA THR A 322 -6.64 -9.08 -39.09
C THR A 322 -7.20 -8.29 -37.90
N SER A 323 -6.72 -7.06 -37.74
CA SER A 323 -7.29 -6.07 -36.83
C SER A 323 -8.54 -5.48 -37.48
N ARG A 324 -9.55 -5.14 -36.67
CA ARG A 324 -10.74 -4.41 -37.14
C ARG A 324 -10.42 -3.03 -37.74
N LEU A 325 -9.22 -2.50 -37.50
CA LEU A 325 -8.72 -1.26 -38.12
C LEU A 325 -8.19 -1.50 -39.54
N ASP A 326 -7.78 -2.71 -39.90
CA ASP A 326 -7.09 -2.99 -41.16
C ASP A 326 -7.92 -2.61 -42.38
N ARG A 327 -9.25 -2.85 -42.33
CA ARG A 327 -10.20 -2.43 -43.38
C ARG A 327 -10.30 -0.92 -43.61
N PHE A 328 -9.82 -0.12 -42.65
CA PHE A 328 -9.92 1.34 -42.65
C PHE A 328 -8.58 2.04 -42.84
N LYS A 329 -7.47 1.29 -42.86
CA LYS A 329 -6.14 1.86 -43.05
C LYS A 329 -5.97 2.62 -44.37
N PRO A 330 -6.49 2.15 -45.53
CA PRO A 330 -6.39 2.92 -46.77
C PRO A 330 -7.06 4.29 -46.67
N TYR A 331 -8.26 4.34 -46.08
CA TYR A 331 -8.98 5.60 -45.85
C TYR A 331 -8.22 6.56 -44.92
N ILE A 332 -7.64 6.04 -43.83
CA ILE A 332 -6.83 6.86 -42.91
C ILE A 332 -5.60 7.42 -43.62
N ASN A 333 -4.94 6.64 -44.48
CA ASN A 333 -3.77 7.07 -45.23
C ASN A 333 -4.14 8.16 -46.25
N GLN A 334 -5.26 7.98 -46.97
CA GLN A 334 -5.77 8.98 -47.89
C GLN A 334 -6.05 10.30 -47.17
N ARG A 335 -6.84 10.27 -46.09
CA ARG A 335 -7.17 11.48 -45.31
C ARG A 335 -5.94 12.13 -44.67
N TRP A 336 -4.93 11.34 -44.32
CA TRP A 336 -3.65 11.85 -43.85
C TRP A 336 -2.92 12.65 -44.93
N ASN A 337 -2.87 12.12 -46.15
CA ASN A 337 -2.28 12.80 -47.31
C ASN A 337 -3.09 14.04 -47.74
N ASP A 338 -4.41 14.02 -47.54
CA ASP A 338 -5.29 15.18 -47.71
C ASP A 338 -5.14 16.24 -46.59
N GLY A 339 -4.18 16.07 -45.67
CA GLY A 339 -3.85 17.04 -44.61
C GLY A 339 -4.61 16.86 -43.29
N CYS A 340 -5.51 15.87 -43.17
CA CYS A 340 -6.22 15.57 -41.93
C CYS A 340 -5.33 14.75 -40.97
N THR A 341 -4.55 15.44 -40.14
CA THR A 341 -3.57 14.80 -39.22
C THR A 341 -4.08 14.61 -37.79
N GLU A 342 -5.33 15.04 -37.51
CA GLU A 342 -5.93 14.95 -36.20
C GLU A 342 -6.65 13.61 -35.98
N ALA A 343 -6.17 12.85 -34.99
CA ALA A 343 -6.68 11.51 -34.70
C ALA A 343 -8.11 11.47 -34.15
N VAL A 344 -8.64 12.60 -33.66
CA VAL A 344 -10.04 12.72 -33.19
C VAL A 344 -10.96 12.84 -34.40
N THR A 345 -10.64 13.76 -35.32
CA THR A 345 -11.35 13.94 -36.60
C THR A 345 -11.39 12.65 -37.42
N LEU A 346 -10.25 11.98 -37.57
CA LEU A 346 -10.17 10.67 -38.22
C LEU A 346 -11.00 9.59 -37.48
N HIS A 347 -11.11 9.64 -36.14
CA HIS A 347 -11.94 8.69 -35.39
C HIS A 347 -13.43 8.91 -35.65
N ASP A 348 -13.88 10.16 -35.70
CA ASP A 348 -15.28 10.51 -35.97
C ASP A 348 -15.70 10.12 -37.40
N GLU A 349 -14.81 10.33 -38.37
CA GLU A 349 -15.03 9.90 -39.76
C GLU A 349 -15.07 8.38 -39.90
N LEU A 350 -14.16 7.67 -39.24
CA LEU A 350 -14.19 6.20 -39.22
C LEU A 350 -15.46 5.69 -38.54
N LYS A 351 -15.97 6.39 -37.53
CA LYS A 351 -17.22 6.05 -36.85
C LYS A 351 -18.42 6.23 -37.77
N ALA A 352 -18.44 7.28 -38.60
CA ALA A 352 -19.43 7.48 -39.66
C ALA A 352 -19.37 6.36 -40.72
N LEU A 353 -18.17 5.88 -41.06
CA LEU A 353 -17.94 4.71 -41.92
C LEU A 353 -18.18 3.35 -41.21
N GLY A 354 -18.82 3.36 -40.03
CA GLY A 354 -19.25 2.15 -39.34
C GLY A 354 -18.17 1.46 -38.48
N TRP A 355 -17.09 2.16 -38.12
CA TRP A 355 -16.10 1.64 -37.18
C TRP A 355 -16.54 1.81 -35.72
N LYS A 356 -16.40 0.75 -34.92
CA LYS A 356 -16.77 0.72 -33.49
C LYS A 356 -15.57 0.72 -32.55
N GLY A 357 -14.39 1.13 -33.03
CA GLY A 357 -13.15 1.13 -32.25
C GLY A 357 -12.91 2.42 -31.44
N SER A 358 -11.86 2.41 -30.62
CA SER A 358 -11.51 3.54 -29.75
C SER A 358 -10.64 4.58 -30.47
N VAL A 359 -10.79 5.86 -30.13
CA VAL A 359 -9.91 6.94 -30.61
C VAL A 359 -8.43 6.67 -30.31
N GLN A 360 -8.15 5.94 -29.23
CA GLN A 360 -6.79 5.57 -28.85
C GLN A 360 -6.14 4.58 -29.83
N THR A 361 -6.96 3.80 -30.53
CA THR A 361 -6.51 2.89 -31.59
C THR A 361 -6.09 3.69 -32.84
N VAL A 362 -6.86 4.72 -33.24
CA VAL A 362 -6.46 5.65 -34.32
C VAL A 362 -5.21 6.42 -33.93
N ARG A 363 -5.20 7.04 -32.74
CA ARG A 363 -4.05 7.80 -32.23
C ARG A 363 -2.75 6.99 -32.28
N ARG A 364 -2.80 5.72 -31.90
CA ARG A 364 -1.63 4.84 -31.94
C ARG A 364 -1.18 4.54 -33.37
N TYR A 365 -2.12 4.39 -34.29
CA TYR A 365 -1.84 4.13 -35.71
C TYR A 365 -1.23 5.37 -36.37
N VAL A 366 -1.86 6.55 -36.23
CA VAL A 366 -1.40 7.78 -36.90
C VAL A 366 -0.15 8.41 -36.28
N HIS A 367 0.18 8.06 -35.03
CA HIS A 367 1.46 8.45 -34.44
C HIS A 367 2.66 7.93 -35.24
N ALA A 368 2.52 6.82 -35.98
CA ALA A 368 3.59 6.32 -36.84
C ALA A 368 3.85 7.25 -38.04
N PHE A 369 2.82 7.86 -38.63
CA PHE A 369 2.97 8.81 -39.75
C PHE A 369 3.67 10.10 -39.34
N ARG A 370 3.49 10.56 -38.10
CA ARG A 370 4.17 11.75 -37.57
C ARG A 370 5.69 11.58 -37.46
N ALA A 371 6.19 10.35 -37.45
CA ALA A 371 7.62 10.07 -37.45
C ALA A 371 8.24 10.09 -38.86
N THR A 372 7.41 10.10 -39.91
CA THR A 372 7.84 10.06 -41.33
C THR A 372 7.49 11.34 -42.09
N SER A 373 6.50 12.12 -41.66
CA SER A 373 6.17 13.44 -42.24
C SER A 373 7.15 14.56 -41.87
N THR A 374 8.35 14.22 -41.41
CA THR A 374 9.44 15.18 -41.21
C THR A 374 10.61 14.75 -42.07
N THR A 375 10.61 15.16 -43.34
CA THR A 375 11.87 15.56 -43.97
C THR A 375 12.46 16.62 -43.05
N PRO A 376 13.66 16.44 -42.46
CA PRO A 376 14.24 17.48 -41.63
C PRO A 376 14.47 18.70 -42.53
N PRO A 377 13.88 19.89 -42.27
CA PRO A 377 14.50 21.09 -42.78
C PRO A 377 15.91 21.12 -42.18
N ALA A 378 16.90 21.24 -43.05
CA ALA A 378 18.28 21.43 -42.65
C ALA A 378 18.34 22.56 -41.62
N THR A 379 18.90 22.24 -40.44
CA THR A 379 19.31 23.20 -39.40
C THR A 379 18.20 24.14 -38.88
N ALA A 380 17.24 23.59 -38.14
CA ALA A 380 16.57 24.35 -37.09
C ALA A 380 17.06 23.82 -35.71
N PRO A 381 17.54 24.67 -34.80
CA PRO A 381 17.95 24.22 -33.47
C PRO A 381 16.76 23.54 -32.79
N THR A 382 16.96 22.29 -32.38
CA THR A 382 15.91 21.51 -31.72
C THR A 382 15.68 22.11 -30.34
N VAL A 383 14.74 23.04 -30.24
CA VAL A 383 14.32 23.65 -28.96
C VAL A 383 14.03 22.50 -27.99
N PRO A 384 14.80 22.35 -26.89
CA PRO A 384 14.61 21.25 -25.98
C PRO A 384 13.19 21.26 -25.42
N ALA A 385 12.55 20.09 -25.39
CA ALA A 385 11.18 19.98 -24.92
C ALA A 385 11.02 20.61 -23.52
N PRO A 386 9.93 21.35 -23.27
CA PRO A 386 9.73 22.07 -22.02
C PRO A 386 9.74 21.10 -20.84
N PRO A 387 10.28 21.50 -19.68
CA PRO A 387 10.28 20.66 -18.51
C PRO A 387 8.84 20.34 -18.09
N LYS A 388 8.59 19.07 -17.72
CA LYS A 388 7.28 18.68 -17.20
C LYS A 388 7.01 19.41 -15.88
N PRO A 389 5.75 19.79 -15.57
CA PRO A 389 5.39 20.46 -14.32
C PRO A 389 5.99 19.80 -13.07
N ARG A 390 5.86 18.47 -12.95
CA ARG A 390 6.44 17.70 -11.83
C ARG A 390 7.95 17.81 -11.69
N ARG A 391 8.67 18.01 -12.79
CA ARG A 391 10.12 18.22 -12.77
C ARG A 391 10.44 19.58 -12.18
N VAL A 392 9.69 20.62 -12.56
CA VAL A 392 9.83 21.98 -12.02
C VAL A 392 9.45 22.04 -10.54
N VAL A 393 8.34 21.40 -10.14
CA VAL A 393 7.97 21.26 -8.71
C VAL A 393 9.10 20.59 -7.92
N ARG A 394 9.65 19.49 -8.44
CA ARG A 394 10.78 18.82 -7.80
C ARG A 394 11.97 19.77 -7.67
N TRP A 395 12.27 20.57 -8.69
CA TRP A 395 13.38 21.53 -8.62
C TRP A 395 13.14 22.60 -7.55
N ILE A 396 11.94 23.21 -7.52
CA ILE A 396 11.55 24.22 -6.52
C ILE A 396 11.62 23.65 -5.09
N MET A 397 11.14 22.42 -4.91
CA MET A 397 11.10 21.74 -3.61
C MET A 397 12.43 21.09 -3.19
N THR A 398 13.47 21.14 -4.04
CA THR A 398 14.80 20.60 -3.70
C THR A 398 15.70 21.72 -3.20
N ASN A 399 16.53 21.44 -2.18
CA ASN A 399 17.58 22.38 -1.77
C ASN A 399 18.43 22.76 -3.00
N PRO A 400 18.59 24.06 -3.31
CA PRO A 400 19.38 24.53 -4.44
C PRO A 400 20.77 23.90 -4.58
N ASP A 401 21.45 23.62 -3.46
CA ASP A 401 22.80 23.04 -3.44
C ASP A 401 22.84 21.59 -3.96
N ASN A 402 21.68 20.92 -4.01
CA ASN A 402 21.52 19.55 -4.48
C ASN A 402 21.02 19.44 -5.93
N LEU A 403 20.81 20.57 -6.61
CA LEU A 403 20.46 20.59 -8.03
C LEU A 403 21.71 20.39 -8.89
N SER A 404 21.59 19.64 -9.98
CA SER A 404 22.68 19.57 -10.96
C SER A 404 22.84 20.93 -11.65
N ALA A 405 24.06 21.26 -12.09
CA ALA A 405 24.32 22.53 -12.79
C ALA A 405 23.34 22.77 -13.95
N GLY A 406 23.04 21.72 -14.73
CA GLY A 406 22.07 21.81 -15.84
C GLY A 406 20.62 22.02 -15.38
N ASP A 407 20.20 21.41 -14.29
CA ASP A 407 18.85 21.65 -13.74
C ASP A 407 18.75 23.07 -13.14
N THR A 408 19.83 23.58 -12.53
CA THR A 408 19.91 24.97 -12.01
C THR A 408 19.78 26.00 -13.11
N VAL A 409 20.47 25.84 -14.24
CA VAL A 409 20.35 26.73 -15.39
C VAL A 409 18.92 26.74 -15.92
N ARG A 410 18.34 25.56 -16.17
CA ARG A 410 16.97 25.46 -16.68
C ARG A 410 15.93 26.04 -15.72
N LEU A 411 16.11 25.88 -14.41
CA LEU A 411 15.22 26.50 -13.43
C LEU A 411 15.33 28.03 -13.45
N LYS A 412 16.55 28.59 -13.57
CA LYS A 412 16.75 30.04 -13.72
C LYS A 412 16.04 30.59 -14.96
N GLU A 413 16.11 29.88 -16.07
CA GLU A 413 15.40 30.30 -17.28
C GLU A 413 13.87 30.26 -17.12
N VAL A 414 13.33 29.29 -16.37
CA VAL A 414 11.89 29.25 -16.03
C VAL A 414 11.51 30.44 -15.15
N PHE A 415 12.35 30.79 -14.16
CA PHE A 415 12.14 31.95 -13.31
C PHE A 415 12.19 33.27 -14.07
N ALA A 416 13.09 33.42 -15.04
CA ALA A 416 13.16 34.59 -15.90
C ALA A 416 11.88 34.82 -16.74
N ARG A 417 11.12 33.75 -17.02
CA ARG A 417 9.86 33.80 -17.80
C ARG A 417 8.61 33.95 -16.95
N CYS A 418 8.70 33.74 -15.64
CA CYS A 418 7.54 33.67 -14.75
C CYS A 418 7.88 34.21 -13.36
N PRO A 419 7.56 35.48 -13.08
CA PRO A 419 7.71 36.10 -11.76
C PRO A 419 6.98 35.31 -10.67
N GLU A 420 5.83 34.73 -10.97
CA GLU A 420 5.00 33.96 -10.03
C GLU A 420 5.71 32.68 -9.57
N LEU A 421 6.40 31.97 -10.47
CA LEU A 421 7.21 30.81 -10.10
C LEU A 421 8.45 31.19 -9.31
N THR A 422 9.00 32.38 -9.55
CA THR A 422 10.09 32.95 -8.75
C THR A 422 9.63 33.24 -7.32
N ALA A 423 8.49 33.93 -7.17
CA ALA A 423 7.87 34.22 -5.88
C ALA A 423 7.52 32.92 -5.12
N ALA A 424 6.90 31.95 -5.79
CA ALA A 424 6.59 30.64 -5.20
C ALA A 424 7.85 29.93 -4.69
N ALA A 425 8.95 29.98 -5.44
CA ALA A 425 10.22 29.40 -5.01
C ALA A 425 10.84 30.15 -3.81
N GLY A 426 10.70 31.47 -3.74
CA GLY A 426 11.05 32.27 -2.57
C GLY A 426 10.29 31.81 -1.32
N HIS A 427 8.96 31.74 -1.40
CA HIS A 427 8.12 31.29 -0.28
C HIS A 427 8.44 29.88 0.19
N VAL A 428 8.76 28.96 -0.73
CA VAL A 428 9.18 27.59 -0.40
C VAL A 428 10.50 27.59 0.37
N ARG A 429 11.48 28.40 -0.04
CA ARG A 429 12.77 28.52 0.65
C ARG A 429 12.60 29.09 2.05
N ASP A 430 11.82 30.15 2.18
CA ASP A 430 11.55 30.77 3.48
C ASP A 430 10.83 29.81 4.42
N PHE A 431 9.85 29.07 3.92
CA PHE A 431 9.16 28.06 4.71
C PHE A 431 10.08 26.90 5.10
N ALA A 432 10.99 26.48 4.21
CA ALA A 432 11.99 25.46 4.51
C ALA A 432 12.98 25.92 5.59
N MET A 433 13.43 27.18 5.53
CA MET A 433 14.27 27.78 6.56
C MET A 433 13.54 27.87 7.89
N MET A 434 12.29 28.34 7.88
CA MET A 434 11.44 28.41 9.06
C MET A 434 11.30 27.05 9.74
N MET A 435 11.04 26.00 8.96
CA MET A 435 10.94 24.62 9.46
C MET A 435 12.26 24.08 9.99
N ARG A 436 13.39 24.46 9.40
CA ARG A 436 14.72 24.01 9.82
C ARG A 436 15.19 24.69 11.11
N GLU A 437 14.99 25.99 11.18
CA GLU A 437 15.47 26.86 12.26
C GLU A 437 14.46 26.98 13.40
N LEU A 438 13.35 26.25 13.29
CA LEU A 438 12.27 26.21 14.28
C LEU A 438 11.69 27.60 14.58
N ARG A 439 11.44 28.38 13.51
CA ARG A 439 10.99 29.77 13.58
C ARG A 439 9.48 29.93 13.39
N GLY A 440 8.69 29.18 14.16
CA GLY A 440 7.22 29.28 14.10
C GLY A 440 6.69 30.69 14.42
N ASP A 441 7.48 31.52 15.13
CA ASP A 441 7.23 32.94 15.37
C ASP A 441 7.11 33.76 14.06
N GLN A 442 7.77 33.32 12.98
CA GLN A 442 7.77 34.01 11.69
C GLN A 442 6.61 33.59 10.77
N LEU A 443 5.76 32.65 11.20
CA LEU A 443 4.71 32.06 10.36
C LEU A 443 3.70 33.10 9.85
N ASP A 444 3.26 34.02 10.72
CA ASP A 444 2.26 35.04 10.34
C ASP A 444 2.80 36.01 9.29
N GLU A 445 4.05 36.45 9.45
CA GLU A 445 4.70 37.32 8.49
C GLU A 445 4.92 36.60 7.14
N TRP A 446 5.32 35.33 7.18
CA TRP A 446 5.40 34.52 5.95
C TRP A 446 4.04 34.38 5.26
N MET A 447 2.96 34.10 6.02
CA MET A 447 1.61 34.04 5.46
C MET A 447 1.20 35.37 4.83
N ARG A 448 1.53 36.50 5.45
CA ARG A 448 1.24 37.84 4.91
C ARG A 448 1.94 38.07 3.57
N ARG A 449 3.23 37.70 3.46
CA ARG A 449 3.99 37.82 2.21
C ARG A 449 3.43 36.91 1.11
N VAL A 450 3.05 35.68 1.42
CA VAL A 450 2.39 34.77 0.46
C VAL A 450 1.06 35.36 -0.05
N GLN A 451 0.31 36.05 0.82
CA GLN A 451 -0.96 36.69 0.44
C GLN A 451 -0.78 37.96 -0.40
N ALA A 452 0.39 38.58 -0.38
CA ALA A 452 0.70 39.76 -1.19
C ALA A 452 0.99 39.40 -2.66
N ASP A 453 1.47 38.19 -2.92
CA ASP A 453 1.72 37.68 -4.27
C ASP A 453 0.49 36.97 -4.84
N ASP A 454 0.29 37.04 -6.17
CA ASP A 454 -0.81 36.38 -6.87
C ASP A 454 -0.53 34.88 -7.06
N LEU A 455 -0.65 34.11 -5.97
CA LEU A 455 -0.38 32.67 -5.94
C LEU A 455 -1.58 31.88 -5.38
N PRO A 456 -2.67 31.69 -6.16
CA PRO A 456 -3.91 31.06 -5.67
C PRO A 456 -3.71 29.65 -5.06
N GLY A 457 -2.75 28.89 -5.60
CA GLY A 457 -2.35 27.59 -5.06
C GLY A 457 -1.82 27.68 -3.63
N LEU A 458 -0.95 28.66 -3.35
CA LEU A 458 -0.42 28.90 -2.01
C LEU A 458 -1.44 29.60 -1.09
N HIS A 459 -2.33 30.45 -1.61
CA HIS A 459 -3.40 31.07 -0.81
C HIS A 459 -4.32 30.01 -0.19
N SER A 460 -4.64 28.94 -0.94
CA SER A 460 -5.42 27.81 -0.43
C SER A 460 -4.68 27.09 0.70
N PHE A 461 -3.36 26.93 0.56
CA PHE A 461 -2.50 26.34 1.61
C PHE A 461 -2.46 27.20 2.88
N VAL A 462 -2.28 28.52 2.74
CA VAL A 462 -2.31 29.50 3.84
C VAL A 462 -3.65 29.50 4.54
N THR A 463 -4.76 29.47 3.79
CA THR A 463 -6.12 29.37 4.36
C THR A 463 -6.26 28.12 5.21
N GLY A 464 -5.70 27.00 4.74
CA GLY A 464 -5.63 25.79 5.53
C GLY A 464 -4.79 25.93 6.79
N ILE A 465 -3.65 26.64 6.74
CA ILE A 465 -2.77 26.85 7.90
C ILE A 465 -3.51 27.65 8.96
N LYS A 466 -4.20 28.73 8.57
CA LYS A 466 -4.94 29.61 9.50
C LYS A 466 -5.96 28.85 10.35
N ARG A 467 -6.61 27.81 9.80
CA ARG A 467 -7.58 26.96 10.52
C ARG A 467 -6.95 26.11 11.63
N ASP A 468 -5.64 25.89 11.55
CA ASP A 468 -4.89 25.02 12.47
C ASP A 468 -3.64 25.73 12.99
N ARG A 469 -3.70 27.07 13.08
CA ARG A 469 -2.54 27.96 13.24
C ARG A 469 -1.66 27.55 14.41
N ASP A 470 -2.25 27.38 15.58
CA ASP A 470 -1.49 27.12 16.81
C ASP A 470 -0.72 25.79 16.72
N ALA A 471 -1.34 24.75 16.17
CA ALA A 471 -0.66 23.48 15.94
C ALA A 471 0.47 23.60 14.91
N VAL A 472 0.32 24.44 13.88
CA VAL A 472 1.37 24.71 12.90
C VAL A 472 2.52 25.51 13.52
N VAL A 473 2.24 26.54 14.31
CA VAL A 473 3.26 27.31 15.06
C VAL A 473 4.04 26.37 15.97
N ASN A 474 3.34 25.52 16.74
CA ASN A 474 3.98 24.53 17.59
C ASN A 474 4.82 23.54 16.76
N GLY A 475 4.30 23.05 15.62
CA GLY A 475 5.04 22.18 14.70
C GLY A 475 6.31 22.82 14.14
N LEU A 476 6.30 24.13 13.95
CA LEU A 476 7.44 24.91 13.45
C LEU A 476 8.32 25.49 14.56
N THR A 477 8.03 25.26 15.84
CA THR A 477 8.80 25.79 16.97
C THR A 477 9.35 24.68 17.87
N ASP A 478 8.56 23.64 18.09
CA ASP A 478 8.88 22.58 19.03
C ASP A 478 9.80 21.51 18.42
N GLY A 479 11.01 21.37 18.93
CA GLY A 479 11.97 20.34 18.52
C GLY A 479 11.54 18.89 18.76
N THR A 480 10.45 18.64 19.49
CA THR A 480 9.94 17.29 19.81
C THR A 480 9.42 16.53 18.58
N THR A 481 9.11 17.22 17.48
CA THR A 481 8.76 16.55 16.22
C THR A 481 10.01 16.15 15.42
N VAL A 482 10.20 14.85 15.21
CA VAL A 482 11.24 14.32 14.32
C VAL A 482 10.85 14.54 12.85
N PRO A 483 11.73 15.04 11.97
CA PRO A 483 11.49 15.08 10.53
C PRO A 483 11.50 13.66 9.95
N GLY A 484 10.32 13.11 9.68
CA GLY A 484 10.14 11.82 9.03
C GLY A 484 8.66 11.54 8.84
N PRO A 485 8.26 10.63 7.95
CA PRO A 485 6.89 10.15 8.01
C PRO A 485 6.74 9.53 9.41
N LEU A 486 5.55 9.63 10.03
CA LEU A 486 5.11 8.69 11.07
C LEU A 486 4.97 7.29 10.43
N SER A 487 6.03 6.83 9.79
CA SER A 487 6.12 5.50 9.24
C SER A 487 6.11 4.58 10.44
N PRO A 488 5.16 3.65 10.52
CA PRO A 488 5.18 2.65 11.56
C PRO A 488 6.56 1.99 11.56
N GLY A 489 7.36 2.28 12.58
CA GLY A 489 8.62 1.59 12.81
C GLY A 489 8.35 0.09 12.90
N ARG A 490 9.41 -0.73 12.83
CA ARG A 490 9.32 -2.19 12.94
C ARG A 490 8.36 -2.73 14.04
N PRO A 491 8.13 -2.10 15.21
CA PRO A 491 7.19 -2.64 16.18
C PRO A 491 5.70 -2.45 15.82
N ALA A 492 5.32 -1.52 14.92
CA ALA A 492 3.91 -1.40 14.51
C ALA A 492 3.49 -2.57 13.63
N THR A 493 4.46 -3.30 13.10
CA THR A 493 4.19 -4.56 12.43
C THR A 493 3.64 -5.62 13.39
N SER A 494 4.06 -5.69 14.66
CA SER A 494 3.51 -6.70 15.59
C SER A 494 2.07 -6.39 16.02
N ALA A 495 1.73 -5.13 16.31
CA ALA A 495 0.34 -4.72 16.58
C ALA A 495 -0.55 -4.92 15.34
N ARG A 496 -0.11 -4.45 14.16
CA ARG A 496 -0.80 -4.72 12.88
C ARG A 496 -0.93 -6.22 12.59
N ARG A 497 0.08 -7.03 12.89
CA ARG A 497 0.06 -8.48 12.63
C ARG A 497 -0.86 -9.23 13.58
N ARG A 498 -1.00 -8.77 14.82
CA ARG A 498 -1.94 -9.31 15.81
C ARG A 498 -3.39 -9.01 15.41
N GLN A 499 -3.70 -7.74 15.15
CA GLN A 499 -5.07 -7.28 14.87
C GLN A 499 -5.52 -7.61 13.44
N PHE A 500 -4.63 -7.50 12.45
CA PHE A 500 -4.97 -7.66 11.02
C PHE A 500 -4.25 -8.84 10.31
N GLY A 501 -3.50 -9.70 11.02
CA GLY A 501 -2.93 -10.94 10.46
C GLY A 501 -1.79 -10.76 9.44
N GLY A 502 -1.10 -9.62 9.54
CA GLY A 502 -0.32 -8.91 8.52
C GLY A 502 0.51 -9.68 7.49
N GLY A 503 0.51 -9.10 6.29
CA GLY A 503 1.53 -9.26 5.25
C GLY A 503 0.92 -9.17 3.85
N ASP A 504 1.08 -8.01 3.19
CA ASP A 504 1.05 -7.78 1.74
C ASP A 504 0.29 -8.81 0.90
N ASP A 505 -1.01 -8.58 0.71
CA ASP A 505 -1.70 -9.10 -0.48
C ASP A 505 -1.29 -8.26 -1.71
N ALA A 506 -0.02 -8.35 -2.06
CA ALA A 506 0.36 -8.36 -3.45
C ALA A 506 -0.11 -9.70 -4.05
N ILE A 507 -1.37 -9.71 -4.49
CA ILE A 507 -1.85 -10.34 -5.72
C ILE A 507 -1.04 -11.60 -6.10
N GLY A 508 -1.43 -12.74 -5.54
CA GLY A 508 -1.08 -14.02 -6.13
C GLY A 508 -1.85 -14.20 -7.43
N ARG A 509 -1.21 -13.95 -8.58
CA ARG A 509 -1.49 -14.76 -9.77
C ARG A 509 -0.83 -16.13 -9.54
N ARG A 510 -1.64 -17.17 -9.68
CA ARG A 510 -1.24 -18.58 -9.70
C ARG A 510 -0.28 -18.84 -10.87
N GLY A 511 0.74 -19.66 -10.64
CA GLY A 511 1.63 -20.23 -11.66
C GLY A 511 2.90 -20.80 -11.03
N PRO A 512 3.35 -22.03 -11.38
CA PRO A 512 3.93 -22.96 -10.42
C PRO A 512 5.44 -22.84 -10.18
N ALA A 513 5.85 -23.57 -9.15
CA ALA A 513 7.17 -23.70 -8.56
C ALA A 513 8.31 -24.05 -9.55
N GLY A 514 9.49 -23.51 -9.26
CA GLY A 514 10.75 -23.89 -9.90
C GLY A 514 11.93 -23.08 -9.35
N TYR A 515 12.48 -23.51 -8.21
CA TYR A 515 13.66 -22.95 -7.54
C TYR A 515 14.96 -23.18 -8.34
N ARG A 516 15.91 -22.22 -8.33
CA ARG A 516 17.27 -22.43 -7.74
C ARG A 516 18.15 -21.17 -7.75
N HIS A 517 19.00 -21.14 -6.72
CA HIS A 517 20.03 -20.17 -6.33
C HIS A 517 21.10 -19.89 -7.39
N LEU A 518 21.71 -18.69 -7.32
CA LEU A 518 23.16 -18.52 -7.51
C LEU A 518 23.68 -17.38 -6.61
N HIS A 519 24.81 -17.65 -5.96
CA HIS A 519 25.60 -16.76 -5.12
C HIS A 519 26.23 -15.63 -5.95
N GLY A 520 26.24 -14.41 -5.40
CA GLY A 520 27.00 -13.28 -5.95
C GLY A 520 27.62 -12.48 -4.81
N ARG A 521 28.91 -12.70 -4.57
CA ARG A 521 29.75 -11.91 -3.66
C ARG A 521 29.61 -10.43 -4.00
N ARG A 522 29.23 -9.58 -3.03
CA ARG A 522 29.49 -8.13 -3.12
C ARG A 522 30.64 -7.80 -2.18
N ARG A 523 31.74 -7.36 -2.79
CA ARG A 523 32.90 -6.76 -2.14
C ARG A 523 32.43 -5.54 -1.35
N ALA A 524 32.91 -5.42 -0.12
CA ALA A 524 32.81 -4.22 0.68
C ALA A 524 33.74 -3.15 0.07
N CYS A 525 33.17 -2.02 -0.38
CA CYS A 525 33.91 -0.77 -0.46
C CYS A 525 33.65 -0.01 0.83
N GLY A 526 34.68 0.12 1.67
CA GLY A 526 34.66 1.00 2.82
C GLY A 526 34.81 2.44 2.37
N CYS A 527 33.82 3.27 2.67
CA CYS A 527 33.99 4.72 2.71
C CYS A 527 33.78 5.15 4.16
N ARG A 528 34.84 5.73 4.75
CA ARG A 528 34.81 6.41 6.05
C ARG A 528 33.78 7.56 5.99
N VAL A 529 32.92 7.64 7.00
CA VAL A 529 32.01 8.77 7.21
C VAL A 529 32.64 9.66 8.27
N GLY A 530 33.07 10.86 7.88
CA GLY A 530 33.42 11.94 8.81
C GLY A 530 32.16 12.59 9.41
N PRO A 531 32.26 13.26 10.57
CA PRO A 531 31.10 13.80 11.27
C PRO A 531 30.70 15.15 10.65
N GLY A 532 29.46 15.26 10.16
CA GLY A 532 28.89 16.56 9.77
C GLY A 532 28.09 16.54 8.47
N ALA A 533 26.92 15.88 8.47
CA ALA A 533 25.83 16.15 7.53
C ALA A 533 24.55 15.47 8.02
N ARG A 534 23.68 16.21 8.70
CA ARG A 534 22.30 15.78 8.97
C ARG A 534 21.36 16.64 8.12
N TRP A 535 20.93 16.10 6.99
CA TRP A 535 19.84 16.64 6.17
C TRP A 535 19.04 15.48 5.59
N PHE A 536 17.72 15.48 5.82
CA PHE A 536 16.84 14.35 5.50
C PHE A 536 16.15 14.45 4.14
N MET A 537 15.80 13.25 3.64
CA MET A 537 14.99 12.86 2.48
C MET A 537 15.56 13.08 1.07
N ASN A 538 16.09 11.98 0.54
CA ASN A 538 16.27 11.73 -0.89
C ASN A 538 14.89 11.73 -1.61
N PRO A 539 14.65 12.59 -2.62
CA PRO A 539 13.35 12.76 -3.29
C PRO A 539 12.91 11.58 -4.19
N ARG A 540 13.51 10.39 -4.05
CA ARG A 540 13.11 9.18 -4.80
C ARG A 540 11.72 8.62 -4.41
N PHE A 541 11.04 9.18 -3.41
CA PHE A 541 9.76 8.66 -2.91
C PHE A 541 8.49 9.40 -3.39
N LEU A 542 8.57 10.33 -4.34
CA LEU A 542 7.40 10.87 -5.06
C LEU A 542 6.82 9.91 -6.14
N CYS A 543 7.11 8.60 -6.04
CA CYS A 543 6.58 7.61 -6.97
C CYS A 543 5.17 7.15 -6.54
N GLY A 544 4.22 8.08 -6.56
CA GLY A 544 2.78 7.78 -6.51
C GLY A 544 2.32 7.19 -7.85
N ARG A 545 2.04 5.88 -7.86
CA ARG A 545 1.31 5.23 -8.96
C ARG A 545 -0.09 5.83 -9.04
N ARG A 546 -0.47 6.22 -10.26
CA ARG A 546 -1.76 6.80 -10.66
C ARG A 546 -2.98 6.12 -10.02
N SER A 547 -3.78 6.91 -9.30
CA SER A 547 -5.24 6.89 -9.41
C SER A 547 -5.61 7.40 -10.81
N HIS A 548 -6.27 6.56 -11.62
CA HIS A 548 -6.98 7.05 -12.80
C HIS A 548 -8.38 7.42 -12.34
N GLY A 549 -8.77 8.67 -12.57
CA GLY A 549 -10.17 9.09 -12.46
C GLY A 549 -11.00 8.30 -13.46
N CYS A 550 -11.95 7.52 -12.96
CA CYS A 550 -13.04 7.00 -13.76
C CYS A 550 -14.14 8.07 -13.78
N ILE A 551 -14.33 8.66 -14.96
CA ILE A 551 -15.51 9.44 -15.32
C ILE A 551 -16.71 8.49 -15.27
N ALA A 552 -17.66 8.76 -14.39
CA ALA A 552 -18.95 8.09 -14.37
C ALA A 552 -19.75 8.55 -15.61
N ARG A 553 -19.90 7.66 -16.61
CA ARG A 553 -20.93 7.79 -17.64
C ARG A 553 -22.14 6.99 -17.19
N GLY A 554 -23.23 7.70 -16.86
CA GLY A 554 -24.53 7.10 -16.62
C GLY A 554 -25.07 6.48 -17.90
N HIS A 555 -25.35 5.18 -17.87
CA HIS A 555 -26.17 4.52 -18.88
C HIS A 555 -27.59 4.37 -18.33
N ARG A 556 -28.51 5.11 -18.97
CA ARG A 556 -29.95 4.84 -18.95
C ARG A 556 -30.19 3.43 -19.49
N THR A 557 -30.97 2.64 -18.76
CA THR A 557 -31.70 1.49 -19.32
C THR A 557 -33.19 1.76 -19.18
N THR A 558 -33.82 2.02 -20.32
CA THR A 558 -35.27 2.08 -20.52
C THR A 558 -35.86 0.67 -20.46
N ARG A 559 -36.90 0.49 -19.65
CA ARG A 559 -37.89 -0.60 -19.79
C ARG A 559 -39.25 -0.07 -19.32
N THR A 560 -40.09 0.30 -20.26
CA THR A 560 -41.57 0.36 -20.21
C THR A 560 -42.14 -1.06 -20.36
N PRO A 561 -43.47 -1.36 -20.20
CA PRO A 561 -44.69 -0.53 -20.00
C PRO A 561 -45.60 -1.11 -18.87
N PRO A 562 -46.95 -0.90 -18.77
CA PRO A 562 -47.89 -0.03 -19.51
C PRO A 562 -48.88 0.82 -18.67
N ALA A 563 -49.65 1.59 -19.45
CA ALA A 563 -50.72 2.55 -19.19
C ALA A 563 -51.76 2.27 -18.09
N ASN A 564 -52.19 3.35 -17.42
CA ASN A 564 -53.59 3.79 -17.42
C ASN A 564 -53.70 5.22 -16.86
N SER A 565 -54.24 6.13 -17.67
CA SER A 565 -54.91 7.37 -17.26
C SER A 565 -56.42 7.12 -17.44
N PRO A 566 -57.37 7.86 -16.81
CA PRO A 566 -57.58 9.26 -17.17
C PRO A 566 -58.08 10.23 -16.06
N ARG A 567 -57.81 11.53 -16.34
CA ARG A 567 -58.69 12.73 -16.17
C ARG A 567 -58.91 13.25 -14.74
N THR A 568 -59.07 14.54 -14.44
CA THR A 568 -59.09 15.85 -15.14
C THR A 568 -59.05 16.90 -14.02
N CYS A 569 -58.11 17.86 -14.03
CA CYS A 569 -58.29 19.29 -14.38
C CYS A 569 -58.81 20.24 -13.26
N VAL A 570 -58.14 21.40 -13.22
CA VAL A 570 -58.57 22.77 -12.82
C VAL A 570 -58.41 23.19 -11.36
N GLY A 571 -57.72 24.33 -11.17
CA GLY A 571 -58.08 25.30 -10.12
C GLY A 571 -56.92 25.97 -9.36
N SER A 572 -56.26 26.94 -9.98
CA SER A 572 -55.39 27.96 -9.35
C SER A 572 -56.21 28.95 -8.47
N PRO A 573 -55.63 30.03 -7.87
CA PRO A 573 -54.63 30.12 -6.80
C PRO A 573 -55.14 31.06 -5.65
N PRO A 574 -54.33 31.90 -4.95
CA PRO A 574 -54.13 31.93 -3.49
C PRO A 574 -54.83 33.18 -2.84
N PRO A 575 -54.56 33.69 -1.60
CA PRO A 575 -53.25 34.29 -1.19
C PRO A 575 -52.96 34.43 0.35
N GLN A 576 -51.77 34.99 0.65
CA GLN A 576 -51.46 36.04 1.67
C GLN A 576 -51.53 35.77 3.20
N GLN A 577 -50.38 35.91 3.89
CA GLN A 577 -49.93 37.09 4.69
C GLN A 577 -50.68 37.24 6.03
N THR A 578 -50.07 37.21 7.22
CA THR A 578 -49.22 38.24 7.86
C THR A 578 -48.89 37.72 9.27
N GLY A 579 -47.69 37.95 9.83
CA GLY A 579 -47.39 39.06 10.75
C GLY A 579 -47.53 38.60 12.22
N ARG A 580 -46.48 38.42 13.06
CA ARG A 580 -45.43 39.31 13.62
C ARG A 580 -45.67 39.55 15.13
N ARG A 581 -44.54 39.49 15.89
CA ARG A 581 -44.21 40.06 17.24
C ARG A 581 -44.61 39.19 18.45
N ASN A 582 -43.64 38.58 19.16
CA ASN A 582 -42.72 39.10 20.20
C ASN A 582 -43.43 39.64 21.45
N TRP A 583 -43.11 39.11 22.65
CA TRP A 583 -42.27 39.74 23.69
C TRP A 583 -42.23 38.94 25.01
N ALA A 584 -41.01 38.85 25.57
CA ALA A 584 -40.60 38.83 26.99
C ALA A 584 -40.94 37.66 27.98
N ARG A 585 -39.85 37.25 28.68
CA ARG A 585 -39.70 36.46 29.94
C ARG A 585 -40.14 37.30 31.18
N PRO A 586 -39.91 36.97 32.50
CA PRO A 586 -39.13 35.88 33.17
C PRO A 586 -39.62 35.36 34.57
N ASN A 587 -38.75 34.54 35.22
CA ASN A 587 -38.61 34.15 36.65
C ASN A 587 -39.62 33.14 37.23
N GLY A 588 -39.31 32.11 38.04
CA GLY A 588 -38.13 31.68 38.81
C GLY A 588 -38.51 31.52 40.29
N TRP A 589 -38.59 30.30 40.87
CA TRP A 589 -38.79 30.05 42.32
C TRP A 589 -38.09 28.77 42.83
N SER A 590 -37.73 28.81 44.12
CA SER A 590 -36.73 28.00 44.85
C SER A 590 -37.32 26.87 45.74
N ALA A 591 -36.43 25.99 46.24
CA ALA A 591 -36.54 24.76 47.08
C ALA A 591 -37.15 24.94 48.53
N PRO A 592 -37.13 24.01 49.57
CA PRO A 592 -36.18 22.89 49.89
C PRO A 592 -36.59 21.68 50.84
N ARG A 593 -35.57 20.84 51.22
CA ARG A 593 -35.37 19.89 52.39
C ARG A 593 -36.07 18.50 52.38
N GLY A 594 -35.57 17.37 52.92
CA GLY A 594 -34.38 16.88 53.68
C GLY A 594 -34.59 15.36 53.97
N GLN A 595 -33.62 14.46 54.11
CA GLN A 595 -32.93 14.01 55.36
C GLN A 595 -32.14 12.69 55.08
N THR A 596 -31.02 12.50 55.78
CA THR A 596 -30.19 11.26 55.98
C THR A 596 -30.57 10.61 57.35
N PRO A 597 -30.19 9.35 57.75
CA PRO A 597 -28.79 8.86 57.89
C PRO A 597 -28.47 7.32 57.89
N ARG A 598 -27.14 7.02 57.83
CA ARG A 598 -26.30 5.92 58.45
C ARG A 598 -26.67 4.43 58.24
N ALA A 599 -25.81 3.40 58.33
CA ALA A 599 -24.36 3.12 58.32
C ALA A 599 -24.17 1.56 58.29
N LEU A 600 -23.04 1.08 57.72
CA LEU A 600 -22.27 -0.22 57.76
C LEU A 600 -22.62 -1.36 58.77
N PRO A 601 -22.06 -2.62 58.72
CA PRO A 601 -21.02 -3.26 57.85
C PRO A 601 -21.31 -4.74 57.39
N CYS A 602 -20.34 -5.33 56.67
CA CYS A 602 -20.18 -6.75 56.24
C CYS A 602 -20.11 -7.77 57.41
N PRO A 603 -20.36 -9.09 57.24
CA PRO A 603 -19.23 -10.02 56.97
C PRO A 603 -19.54 -11.36 56.23
N THR A 604 -18.48 -11.95 55.66
CA THR A 604 -18.12 -13.39 55.54
C THR A 604 -19.17 -14.51 55.33
N GLY A 605 -18.95 -15.31 54.27
CA GLY A 605 -18.58 -16.73 54.42
C GLY A 605 -19.65 -17.83 54.25
N TRP A 606 -19.20 -18.92 53.59
CA TRP A 606 -19.63 -20.33 53.67
C TRP A 606 -20.53 -20.97 52.58
N GLN A 607 -19.92 -22.02 51.98
CA GLN A 607 -20.44 -23.31 51.49
C GLN A 607 -21.48 -23.37 50.36
N GLN A 608 -21.12 -23.91 49.18
CA GLN A 608 -21.08 -25.34 48.83
C GLN A 608 -22.32 -26.15 49.24
N THR A 609 -23.16 -26.48 48.26
CA THR A 609 -23.73 -27.84 48.14
C THR A 609 -23.59 -28.33 46.70
N ALA A 610 -23.03 -29.52 46.57
CA ALA A 610 -22.98 -30.32 45.36
C ALA A 610 -24.04 -31.43 45.46
N ARG A 611 -24.72 -31.72 44.35
CA ARG A 611 -25.38 -33.02 44.06
C ARG A 611 -25.19 -33.28 42.56
N THR A 612 -24.15 -34.03 42.17
CA THR A 612 -24.15 -35.48 41.89
C THR A 612 -25.12 -35.92 40.79
N GLY A 613 -24.56 -36.32 39.64
CA GLY A 613 -25.25 -37.05 38.57
C GLY A 613 -24.31 -37.29 37.39
N ARG A 614 -23.76 -38.50 37.28
CA ARG A 614 -22.84 -38.98 36.22
C ARG A 614 -23.38 -40.37 35.75
N PRO A 615 -22.88 -40.99 34.65
CA PRO A 615 -23.41 -40.84 33.29
C PRO A 615 -23.68 -42.20 32.55
N SER A 616 -24.08 -42.08 31.27
CA SER A 616 -23.93 -43.07 30.15
C SER A 616 -24.90 -44.27 30.11
N PRO A 617 -25.10 -44.99 28.96
CA PRO A 617 -24.20 -45.13 27.79
C PRO A 617 -24.86 -45.07 26.37
N ARG A 618 -24.01 -44.95 25.34
CA ARG A 618 -24.29 -45.32 23.93
C ARG A 618 -23.87 -46.78 23.69
N PRO A 619 -24.47 -47.48 22.70
CA PRO A 619 -23.68 -48.17 21.65
C PRO A 619 -24.44 -48.26 20.29
N PRO A 620 -24.00 -49.04 19.26
CA PRO A 620 -22.71 -49.01 18.54
C PRO A 620 -22.83 -49.04 16.97
N ASN A 621 -21.67 -48.92 16.32
CA ASN A 621 -21.24 -49.23 14.93
C ASN A 621 -22.16 -50.03 13.97
N ASP A 622 -22.12 -49.71 12.64
CA ASP A 622 -21.52 -50.61 11.65
C ASP A 622 -21.16 -50.00 10.26
N ARG A 623 -20.45 -50.80 9.47
CA ARG A 623 -19.56 -50.60 8.32
C ARG A 623 -20.22 -50.56 6.91
N ARG A 624 -19.38 -50.16 5.92
CA ARG A 624 -19.34 -50.52 4.45
C ARG A 624 -20.39 -49.83 3.53
N ARG A 625 -19.97 -49.03 2.53
CA ARG A 625 -19.51 -49.35 1.14
C ARG A 625 -20.69 -49.38 0.15
N TRP A 626 -20.67 -48.53 -0.89
CA TRP A 626 -20.94 -48.80 -2.33
C TRP A 626 -21.35 -47.52 -3.14
N ARG A 627 -20.63 -47.32 -4.27
CA ARG A 627 -20.93 -46.73 -5.62
C ARG A 627 -22.02 -45.65 -5.82
N ARG A 628 -21.72 -44.55 -6.55
CA ARG A 628 -22.08 -44.27 -7.98
C ARG A 628 -23.55 -44.64 -8.29
N THR A 629 -24.47 -43.77 -8.75
CA THR A 629 -24.44 -42.88 -9.93
C THR A 629 -25.77 -42.07 -10.03
N MET A 630 -25.83 -41.12 -11.00
CA MET A 630 -26.97 -40.32 -11.54
C MET A 630 -27.17 -38.92 -10.90
N ARG A 631 -26.79 -37.81 -11.55
CA ARG A 631 -27.42 -37.09 -12.70
C ARG A 631 -28.86 -36.62 -12.42
N GLY A 632 -29.04 -35.30 -12.44
CA GLY A 632 -30.26 -34.64 -12.94
C GLY A 632 -31.13 -33.93 -11.89
N ARG A 633 -30.80 -32.70 -11.53
CA ARG A 633 -31.52 -31.46 -11.91
C ARG A 633 -30.85 -30.26 -11.25
#